data_AF-A0A434CMQ5-F1
#
_entry.id   AF-A0A434CMQ5-F1
#
_cell.length_a   1.000
_cell.length_b   1.000
_cell.length_c   1.000
_cell.angle_alpha   90.00
_cell.angle_beta   90.00
_cell.angle_gamma   90.00
#
_symmetry.space_group_name_H-M   'P 1'
#
loop_
_entity.id
_entity.type
_entity.pdbx_description
1 polymer ?
#
loop_
_entity_poly.entity_id
_entity_poly.type
_entity_poly.pdbx_seq_one_letter_code
_entity_poly.pdbx_strand_id
1 'polypeptide(L)' 'DWSGTDIAYYLETGFTPDFDSVGGAMVDVQRNMAELTPEDRAAISAYLKAIPPHPNGYPARK' A
#
# COMPACT_ATOMS: atom_id res chain seq x y z
N ASP A 1 -10.31 -6.20 5.43
CA ASP A 1 -9.61 -5.32 6.38
C ASP A 1 -8.13 -5.56 6.18
N TRP A 2 -7.31 -4.52 6.15
CA TRP A 2 -5.88 -4.64 5.86
C TRP A 2 -5.07 -4.44 7.16
N SER A 3 -4.19 -5.38 7.49
CA SER A 3 -3.25 -5.22 8.59
C SER A 3 -2.05 -4.35 8.18
N GLY A 4 -1.25 -3.93 9.17
CA GLY A 4 -0.02 -3.22 8.87
C GLY A 4 0.97 -4.09 8.08
N THR A 5 1.07 -5.38 8.42
CA THR A 5 1.94 -6.32 7.72
C THR A 5 1.50 -6.51 6.26
N ASP A 6 0.19 -6.58 6.02
CA ASP A 6 -0.37 -6.72 4.68
C ASP A 6 0.00 -5.54 3.78
N ILE A 7 -0.08 -4.31 4.31
CA ILE A 7 0.29 -3.10 3.57
C ILE A 7 1.78 -3.13 3.23
N ALA A 8 2.65 -3.47 4.19
CA ALA A 8 4.08 -3.52 3.94
C ALA A 8 4.44 -4.59 2.90
N TYR A 9 3.81 -5.77 2.98
CA TYR A 9 3.96 -6.86 2.03
C TYR A 9 3.50 -6.48 0.62
N TYR A 10 2.37 -5.78 0.52
CA TYR A 10 1.87 -5.26 -0.75
C TYR A 10 2.82 -4.23 -1.37
N LEU A 11 3.38 -3.31 -0.57
CA LEU A 11 4.36 -2.34 -1.06
C LEU A 11 5.65 -3.02 -1.56
N GLU A 12 6.03 -4.15 -0.96
CA GLU A 12 7.20 -4.93 -1.35
C GLU A 12 6.97 -5.79 -2.60
N THR A 13 5.82 -6.45 -2.69
CA THR A 13 5.60 -7.54 -3.65
C THR A 13 4.53 -7.26 -4.70
N GLY A 14 3.63 -6.32 -4.41
CA GLY A 14 2.45 -6.06 -5.22
C GLY A 14 1.32 -7.07 -5.05
N PHE A 15 1.44 -8.04 -4.13
CA PHE A 15 0.36 -8.95 -3.81
C PHE A 15 -0.56 -8.38 -2.73
N THR A 16 -1.86 -8.49 -2.98
CA THR A 16 -2.91 -8.20 -2.00
C THR A 16 -3.02 -9.36 -0.99
N PRO A 17 -3.68 -9.15 0.17
CA PRO A 17 -3.93 -10.20 1.16
C PRO A 17 -4.70 -11.40 0.60
N ASP A 18 -5.48 -11.19 -0.46
CA ASP A 18 -6.26 -12.21 -1.14
C ASP A 18 -5.46 -12.93 -2.25
N PHE A 19 -4.13 -12.75 -2.28
CA PHE A 19 -3.21 -13.31 -3.27
C PHE A 19 -3.46 -12.87 -4.71
N ASP A 20 -4.22 -11.79 -4.92
CA ASP A 20 -4.29 -11.09 -6.22
C ASP A 20 -3.13 -10.10 -6.37
N SER A 21 -2.84 -9.66 -7.59
CA SER A 21 -1.72 -8.78 -7.92
C SER A 21 -2.17 -7.34 -8.25
N VAL A 22 -1.30 -6.38 -7.96
CA VAL A 22 -1.48 -4.98 -8.34
C VAL A 22 -1.51 -4.82 -9.87
N GLY A 23 -2.44 -4.01 -10.36
CA GLY A 23 -2.59 -3.70 -11.79
C GLY A 23 -2.63 -2.19 -12.08
N GLY A 24 -2.59 -1.84 -13.37
CA GLY A 24 -2.70 -0.45 -13.85
C GLY A 24 -1.55 0.44 -13.42
N ALA A 25 -1.83 1.74 -13.20
CA ALA A 25 -0.82 2.72 -12.82
C ALA A 25 -0.15 2.45 -11.46
N MET A 26 -0.76 1.60 -10.63
CA MET A 26 -0.22 1.25 -9.32
C MET A 26 0.98 0.29 -9.42
N VAL A 27 1.19 -0.38 -10.56
CA VAL A 27 2.35 -1.26 -10.79
C VAL A 27 3.66 -0.48 -10.70
N ASP A 28 3.74 0.68 -11.36
CA ASP A 28 4.99 1.47 -11.35
C ASP A 28 5.24 2.10 -9.99
N VAL A 29 4.18 2.49 -9.28
CA VAL A 29 4.28 2.95 -7.89
C VAL A 29 4.86 1.83 -7.03
N GLN A 30 4.25 0.65 -7.06
CA GLN A 30 4.69 -0.48 -6.26
C GLN A 30 6.15 -0.86 -6.54
N ARG A 31 6.58 -0.88 -7.79
CA ARG A 31 7.98 -1.15 -8.15
C ARG A 31 8.95 -0.20 -7.46
N ASN A 32 8.64 1.10 -7.42
CA ASN A 32 9.47 2.08 -6.70
C ASN A 32 9.41 1.87 -5.18
N MET A 33 8.26 1.46 -4.63
CA MET A 33 8.12 1.19 -3.19
C MET A 33 8.92 -0.06 -2.75
N ALA A 34 9.12 -1.02 -3.65
CA ALA A 34 9.93 -2.21 -3.39
C ALA A 34 11.42 -1.89 -3.23
N GLU A 35 11.90 -0.76 -3.76
CA GLU A 35 13.31 -0.32 -3.62
C GLU A 35 13.63 0.25 -2.23
N LEU A 36 12.61 0.59 -1.44
CA LEU A 36 12.79 1.09 -0.08
C LEU A 36 13.35 0.00 0.86
N THR A 37 13.79 0.42 2.04
CA THR A 37 14.13 -0.55 3.08
C THR A 37 12.85 -1.18 3.67
N PRO A 38 12.92 -2.39 4.24
CA PRO A 38 11.80 -2.97 4.98
C PRO A 38 11.28 -2.06 6.10
N GLU A 39 12.19 -1.35 6.77
CA GLU A 39 11.89 -0.41 7.85
C GLU A 39 11.06 0.78 7.34
N ASP A 40 11.41 1.34 6.18
CA ASP A 40 10.67 2.46 5.57
C ASP A 40 9.26 2.03 5.16
N ARG A 41 9.11 0.83 4.55
CA ARG A 41 7.79 0.28 4.23
C ARG A 41 6.95 0.05 5.49
N ALA A 42 7.55 -0.43 6.57
CA ALA A 42 6.87 -0.61 7.85
C ALA A 42 6.42 0.73 8.44
N ALA A 43 7.24 1.78 8.34
CA ALA A 43 6.88 3.12 8.80
C ALA A 43 5.71 3.72 8.00
N ILE A 44 5.69 3.54 6.68
CA ILE A 44 4.57 3.96 5.81
C ILE A 44 3.29 3.23 6.22
N SER A 45 3.37 1.91 6.42
CA SER A 45 2.23 1.11 6.85
C SER A 45 1.67 1.56 8.21
N ALA A 46 2.54 1.80 9.18
CA ALA A 46 2.15 2.30 10.49
C ALA A 46 1.47 3.67 10.39
N TYR A 47 1.98 4.57 9.56
CA TYR A 47 1.34 5.87 9.29
C TYR A 47 -0.06 5.71 8.71
N LEU A 48 -0.23 4.86 7.68
CA LEU A 48 -1.54 4.63 7.05
C LEU A 48 -2.56 4.05 8.04
N LYS A 49 -2.15 3.14 8.92
CA LYS A 49 -3.04 2.56 9.96
C LYS A 49 -3.38 3.53 11.08
N ALA A 50 -2.56 4.55 11.32
CA ALA A 50 -2.83 5.57 12.34
C ALA A 50 -3.90 6.58 11.92
N ILE A 51 -4.17 6.71 10.61
CA ILE A 51 -5.16 7.65 10.08
C ILE A 51 -6.56 7.03 10.17
N PRO A 52 -7.57 7.74 10.70
CA PRO A 52 -8.95 7.28 10.68
C PRO A 52 -9.44 7.01 9.25
N PRO A 53 -10.17 5.90 8.99
CA PRO A 53 -10.67 5.61 7.66
C PRO A 53 -11.64 6.69 7.19
N HIS A 54 -11.41 7.21 5.99
CA HIS A 54 -12.33 8.14 5.34
C HIS A 54 -13.29 7.36 4.41
N PRO A 55 -14.62 7.54 4.52
CA PRO A 55 -15.61 6.74 3.79
C PRO A 55 -15.52 6.85 2.27
N ASN A 56 -14.96 7.94 1.74
CA ASN A 56 -14.82 8.19 0.31
C ASN A 56 -13.43 8.77 0.06
N GLY A 57 -12.46 7.91 -0.28
CA GLY A 57 -11.13 8.32 -0.70
C GLY A 57 -11.22 9.41 -1.77
N TYR A 58 -10.38 10.43 -1.65
CA TYR A 58 -10.38 11.67 -2.43
C TYR A 58 -10.95 11.49 -3.85
N PRO A 59 -11.99 12.26 -4.26
CA PRO A 59 -12.53 12.13 -5.59
C PRO A 59 -11.42 12.41 -6.61
N ALA A 60 -11.25 11.52 -7.59
CA ALA A 60 -10.35 11.75 -8.70
C ALA A 60 -10.71 13.12 -9.32
N ARG A 61 -9.75 14.03 -9.37
CA ARG A 61 -9.97 15.33 -10.03
C ARG A 61 -10.26 15.03 -11.51
N LYS A 62 -11.39 15.55 -12.00
CA LYS A 62 -11.78 15.51 -13.41
C LYS A 62 -10.79 16.27 -14.29
#